data_AF-A0AAE0QDB1-F1
#
_entry.id   AF-A0AAE0QDB1-F1
#
_cell.length_a   1.000
_cell.length_b   1.000
_cell.length_c   1.000
_cell.angle_alpha   90.00
_cell.angle_beta   90.00
_cell.angle_gamma   90.00
#
_symmetry.space_group_name_H-M   'P 1'
#
loop_
_entity.id
_entity.type
_entity.pdbx_description
1 polymer ?
#
loop_
_entity_poly.entity_id
_entity_poly.type
_entity_poly.pdbx_seq_one_letter_code
_entity_poly.pdbx_strand_id
1 'polypeptide(L)'
;MWKLKKEECCEEFRQKLRQALGGQVVLPDDWEATAEVIRETGRKVLGVSSGRRKEDKETWWWNEEVQDSIQRKRLAKKKWDMDRTEENKQEYKELQRRVKREVSKAKQKAYDELYTRLDTREGEKDLYSLARQRDRDGKDVQQVRVIKDRDGRVLTSEESVQRRWKEYFEELMNE
;
A
#
# COMPACT_ATOMS: atom_id res chain seq x y z
N MET A 1 -2.07 -11.46 -2.38
CA MET A 1 -1.98 -12.66 -1.53
C MET A 1 -0.66 -12.67 -0.75
N TRP A 2 -0.61 -12.08 0.44
CA TRP A 2 0.63 -12.04 1.27
C TRP A 2 0.54 -12.95 2.51
N LYS A 3 -0.67 -13.30 2.95
CA LYS A 3 -0.93 -14.16 4.11
C LYS A 3 -0.58 -15.64 3.89
N LEU A 4 -0.63 -16.12 2.65
CA LEU A 4 -0.24 -17.50 2.27
C LEU A 4 1.29 -17.72 2.27
N LYS A 5 2.10 -16.67 2.45
CA LYS A 5 3.54 -16.80 2.66
C LYS A 5 3.88 -17.27 4.08
N LYS A 6 2.93 -17.17 5.03
CA LYS A 6 3.07 -17.73 6.36
C LYS A 6 2.63 -19.19 6.32
N GLU A 7 3.53 -20.09 6.70
CA GLU A 7 3.39 -21.54 6.59
C GLU A 7 2.12 -22.04 7.30
N GLU A 8 1.89 -21.57 8.53
CA GLU A 8 0.70 -21.89 9.35
C GLU A 8 -0.62 -21.52 8.67
N CYS A 9 -0.69 -20.36 8.00
CA CYS A 9 -1.91 -19.89 7.35
C CYS A 9 -2.19 -20.65 6.04
N CYS A 10 -1.13 -21.14 5.39
CA CYS A 10 -1.23 -22.01 4.23
C CYS A 10 -1.76 -23.40 4.62
N GLU A 11 -1.28 -23.95 5.73
CA GLU A 11 -1.73 -25.24 6.25
C GLU A 11 -3.20 -25.18 6.71
N GLU A 12 -3.59 -24.15 7.44
CA GLU A 12 -4.99 -23.96 7.88
C GLU A 12 -5.95 -23.82 6.68
N PHE A 13 -5.53 -23.07 5.66
CA PHE A 13 -6.29 -22.93 4.42
C PHE A 13 -6.45 -24.28 3.70
N ARG A 14 -5.36 -25.05 3.55
CA ARG A 14 -5.38 -26.37 2.91
C ARG A 14 -6.23 -27.37 3.68
N GLN A 15 -6.21 -27.33 5.02
CA GLN A 15 -7.00 -28.21 5.86
C GLN A 15 -8.49 -27.90 5.73
N LYS A 16 -8.87 -26.62 5.83
CA LYS A 16 -10.27 -26.18 5.67
C LYS A 16 -10.79 -26.42 4.26
N LEU A 17 -9.95 -26.26 3.24
CA LEU A 17 -10.31 -26.55 1.86
C LEU A 17 -10.55 -28.05 1.65
N ARG A 18 -9.70 -28.91 2.21
CA ARG A 18 -9.90 -30.37 2.16
C ARG A 18 -11.18 -30.81 2.87
N GLN A 19 -11.50 -30.21 4.02
CA GLN A 19 -12.75 -30.47 4.73
C GLN A 19 -13.98 -30.00 3.92
N ALA A 20 -13.91 -28.82 3.30
CA ALA A 20 -14.99 -28.27 2.49
C ALA A 20 -15.26 -29.08 1.20
N LEU A 21 -14.23 -29.72 0.65
CA LEU A 21 -14.32 -30.59 -0.53
C LEU A 21 -14.53 -32.08 -0.15
N GLY A 22 -14.89 -32.38 1.10
CA GLY A 22 -15.25 -33.73 1.54
C GLY A 22 -14.11 -34.75 1.52
N GLY A 23 -12.84 -34.31 1.53
CA GLY A 23 -11.67 -35.19 1.56
C GLY A 23 -11.37 -35.92 0.24
N GLN A 24 -11.99 -35.53 -0.87
CA GLN A 24 -11.68 -36.12 -2.17
C GLN A 24 -10.26 -35.72 -2.63
N VAL A 25 -9.49 -36.73 -3.09
CA VAL A 25 -8.14 -36.55 -3.64
C VAL A 25 -8.19 -35.95 -5.05
N VAL A 26 -9.33 -36.10 -5.73
CA VAL A 26 -9.59 -35.63 -7.09
C VAL A 26 -10.69 -34.58 -7.03
N LEU A 27 -10.44 -33.41 -7.62
CA LEU A 27 -11.41 -32.32 -7.67
C LEU A 27 -12.59 -32.71 -8.58
N PRO A 28 -13.83 -32.32 -8.25
CA PRO A 28 -14.97 -32.50 -9.14
C PRO A 28 -14.72 -31.88 -10.52
N ASP A 29 -15.22 -32.51 -11.58
CA ASP A 29 -15.13 -32.00 -12.98
C ASP A 29 -15.86 -30.65 -13.16
N ASP A 30 -16.72 -30.29 -12.22
CA ASP A 30 -17.37 -28.99 -12.16
C ASP A 30 -16.42 -27.94 -11.56
N TRP A 31 -15.74 -27.25 -12.47
CA TRP A 31 -14.80 -26.18 -12.15
C TRP A 31 -15.47 -24.97 -11.50
N GLU A 32 -16.73 -24.65 -11.83
CA GLU A 32 -17.41 -23.47 -11.28
C GLU A 32 -17.71 -23.66 -9.80
N ALA A 33 -18.28 -24.82 -9.45
CA ALA A 33 -18.54 -25.21 -8.07
C ALA A 33 -17.23 -25.29 -7.26
N THR A 34 -16.19 -25.90 -7.83
CA THR A 34 -14.88 -26.01 -7.18
C THR A 34 -14.24 -24.63 -6.94
N ALA A 35 -14.30 -23.74 -7.93
CA ALA A 35 -13.76 -22.39 -7.81
C ALA A 35 -14.55 -21.53 -6.81
N GLU A 36 -15.86 -21.75 -6.66
CA GLU A 36 -16.66 -21.07 -5.64
C GLU A 36 -16.27 -21.50 -4.23
N VAL A 37 -16.12 -22.81 -3.98
CA VAL A 37 -15.65 -23.35 -2.69
C VAL A 37 -14.26 -22.83 -2.34
N ILE A 38 -13.34 -22.76 -3.31
CA ILE A 38 -11.99 -22.19 -3.11
C ILE A 38 -12.07 -20.70 -2.75
N ARG A 39 -12.88 -19.92 -3.47
CA ARG A 39 -13.04 -18.48 -3.22
C ARG A 39 -13.66 -18.23 -1.84
N GLU A 40 -14.68 -18.99 -1.46
CA GLU A 40 -15.35 -18.82 -0.18
C GLU A 40 -14.47 -19.24 1.00
N THR A 41 -13.79 -20.38 0.89
CA THR A 41 -12.78 -20.82 1.86
C THR A 41 -11.67 -19.78 1.99
N GLY A 42 -11.20 -19.25 0.86
CA GLY A 42 -10.19 -18.20 0.82
C GLY A 42 -10.65 -16.93 1.52
N ARG A 43 -11.91 -16.52 1.33
CA ARG A 43 -12.51 -15.38 2.04
C ARG A 43 -12.62 -15.63 3.54
N LYS A 44 -13.02 -16.83 3.98
CA LYS A 44 -13.16 -17.18 5.40
C LYS A 44 -11.82 -17.23 6.14
N VAL A 45 -10.77 -17.79 5.52
CA VAL A 45 -9.46 -17.97 6.16
C VAL A 45 -8.56 -16.75 5.98
N LEU A 46 -8.47 -16.22 4.76
CA LEU A 46 -7.53 -15.15 4.43
C LEU A 46 -8.15 -13.75 4.56
N GLY A 47 -9.48 -13.67 4.59
CA GLY A 47 -10.23 -12.41 4.54
C GLY A 47 -10.26 -11.80 3.14
N VAL A 48 -11.07 -10.76 2.96
CA VAL A 48 -11.12 -9.97 1.72
C VAL A 48 -10.14 -8.80 1.84
N SER A 49 -9.13 -8.73 0.97
CA SER A 49 -8.30 -7.53 0.85
C SER A 49 -9.03 -6.48 0.05
N SER A 50 -9.04 -5.21 0.51
CA SER A 50 -9.78 -4.09 -0.09
C SER A 50 -9.30 -3.64 -1.49
N GLY A 51 -8.46 -4.42 -2.18
CA GLY A 51 -7.92 -4.12 -3.50
C GLY A 51 -6.94 -2.95 -3.56
N ARG A 52 -7.00 -2.03 -2.58
CA ARG A 52 -6.01 -0.97 -2.41
C ARG A 52 -4.70 -1.62 -1.99
N ARG A 53 -3.69 -1.51 -2.85
CA ARG A 53 -2.29 -1.70 -2.43
C ARG A 53 -2.14 -0.77 -1.22
N LYS A 54 -1.90 -1.32 -0.02
CA LYS A 54 -1.29 -0.51 1.02
C LYS A 54 0.00 -0.05 0.37
N GLU A 55 0.08 1.22 0.01
CA GLU A 55 1.38 1.86 -0.14
C GLU A 55 2.13 1.45 1.12
N ASP A 56 3.17 0.65 0.96
CA ASP A 56 4.09 0.35 2.05
C ASP A 56 4.62 1.71 2.46
N LYS A 57 4.01 2.28 3.51
CA LYS A 57 4.32 3.60 4.04
C LYS A 57 5.79 3.58 4.43
N GLU A 58 6.67 3.99 3.53
CA GLU A 58 8.12 4.13 3.65
C GLU A 58 8.69 3.52 4.95
N THR A 59 8.56 2.21 5.15
CA THR A 59 8.81 1.61 6.47
C THR A 59 10.30 1.34 6.70
N TRP A 60 11.12 1.58 5.69
CA TRP A 60 12.53 1.24 5.66
C TRP A 60 13.40 2.17 6.54
N TRP A 61 12.94 3.39 6.84
CA TRP A 61 13.60 4.32 7.78
C TRP A 61 12.97 4.30 9.18
N TRP A 62 11.97 3.44 9.42
CA TRP A 62 11.27 3.37 10.70
C TRP A 62 12.15 2.75 11.79
N ASN A 63 12.28 3.41 12.93
CA ASN A 63 13.04 2.93 14.07
C ASN A 63 12.20 2.96 15.37
N GLU A 64 12.66 2.24 16.39
CA GLU A 64 11.97 2.15 17.69
C GLU A 64 11.87 3.52 18.38
N GLU A 65 12.87 4.39 18.20
CA GLU A 65 12.91 5.74 18.77
C GLU A 65 11.81 6.66 18.18
N VAL A 66 11.57 6.59 16.87
CA VAL A 66 10.46 7.29 16.21
C VAL A 66 9.13 6.73 16.70
N GLN A 67 9.01 5.42 16.86
CA GLN A 67 7.79 4.80 17.37
C GLN A 67 7.48 5.26 18.81
N ASP A 68 8.45 5.18 19.72
CA ASP A 68 8.31 5.59 21.12
C ASP A 68 8.00 7.09 21.23
N SER A 69 8.73 7.94 20.49
CA SER A 69 8.46 9.38 20.49
C SER A 69 7.04 9.72 19.97
N ILE A 70 6.54 9.00 18.96
CA ILE A 70 5.16 9.14 18.47
C ILE A 70 4.15 8.67 19.53
N GLN A 71 4.43 7.58 20.23
CA GLN A 71 3.58 7.10 21.32
C GLN A 71 3.49 8.11 22.46
N ARG A 72 4.63 8.66 22.91
CA ARG A 72 4.67 9.74 23.92
C ARG A 72 3.87 10.96 23.48
N LYS A 73 4.02 11.39 22.22
CA LYS A 73 3.22 12.50 21.66
C LYS A 73 1.72 12.19 21.69
N ARG A 74 1.30 10.96 21.39
CA ARG A 74 -0.11 10.54 21.45
C ARG A 74 -0.66 10.57 22.87
N LEU A 75 0.12 10.12 23.86
CA LEU A 75 -0.26 10.19 25.27
C LEU A 75 -0.44 11.64 25.73
N ALA A 76 0.49 12.53 25.39
CA ALA A 76 0.38 13.96 25.70
C ALA A 76 -0.81 14.63 25.00
N LYS A 77 -1.14 14.23 23.76
CA LYS A 77 -2.34 14.70 23.08
C LYS A 77 -3.60 14.26 23.83
N LYS A 78 -3.68 13.00 24.25
CA LYS A 78 -4.80 12.48 25.05
C LYS A 78 -4.95 13.23 26.37
N LYS A 79 -3.85 13.53 27.06
CA LYS A 79 -3.84 14.32 28.30
C LYS A 79 -4.34 15.75 28.07
N TRP A 80 -3.88 16.41 26.99
CA TRP A 80 -4.39 17.73 26.60
C TRP A 80 -5.88 17.69 26.22
N ASP A 81 -6.35 16.63 25.56
CA ASP A 81 -7.76 16.48 25.20
C ASP A 81 -8.68 16.34 26.42
N MET A 82 -8.17 15.77 27.52
CA MET A 82 -8.91 15.64 28.78
C MET A 82 -8.94 16.94 29.59
N ASP A 83 -7.77 17.51 29.89
CA ASP A 83 -7.68 18.60 30.87
C ASP A 83 -7.76 20.00 30.23
N ARG A 84 -7.51 20.10 28.92
CA ARG A 84 -7.46 21.34 28.11
C ARG A 84 -6.64 22.50 28.69
N THR A 85 -5.70 22.22 29.58
CA THR A 85 -4.78 23.21 30.17
C THR A 85 -3.71 23.67 29.18
N GLU A 86 -3.15 24.87 29.41
CA GLU A 86 -2.11 25.43 28.53
C GLU A 86 -0.76 24.71 28.72
N GLU A 87 -0.49 24.20 29.92
CA GLU A 87 0.71 23.39 30.21
C GLU A 87 0.71 22.09 29.39
N ASN A 88 -0.41 21.37 29.36
CA ASN A 88 -0.54 20.14 28.59
C ASN A 88 -0.46 20.40 27.07
N LYS A 89 -0.98 21.54 26.61
CA LYS A 89 -0.87 21.98 25.22
C LYS A 89 0.57 22.30 24.85
N GLN A 90 1.32 22.94 25.74
CA GLN A 90 2.74 23.23 25.55
C GLN A 90 3.57 21.94 25.53
N GLU A 91 3.33 21.02 26.47
CA GLU A 91 3.95 19.69 26.52
C GLU A 91 3.72 18.91 25.21
N TYR A 92 2.48 18.90 24.70
CA TYR A 92 2.15 18.30 23.42
C TYR A 92 2.92 18.94 22.24
N LYS A 93 2.99 20.28 22.17
CA LYS A 93 3.73 20.99 21.11
C LYS A 93 5.22 20.67 21.15
N GLU A 94 5.82 20.59 22.33
CA GLU A 94 7.22 20.23 22.50
C GLU A 94 7.50 18.81 22.04
N LEU A 95 6.65 17.85 22.43
CA LEU A 95 6.75 16.47 21.97
C LEU A 95 6.52 16.36 20.46
N GLN A 96 5.62 17.16 19.89
CA GLN A 96 5.43 17.22 18.44
C GLN A 96 6.70 17.70 17.73
N ARG A 97 7.40 18.72 18.25
CA ARG A 97 8.69 19.18 17.73
C ARG A 97 9.79 18.14 17.89
N ARG A 98 9.82 17.41 19.02
CA ARG A 98 10.76 16.30 19.25
C ARG A 98 10.54 15.18 18.25
N VAL A 99 9.30 14.74 18.04
CA VAL A 99 8.96 13.73 17.02
C VAL A 99 9.41 14.16 15.63
N LYS A 100 9.17 15.42 15.23
CA LYS A 100 9.64 15.92 13.92
C LYS A 100 11.17 15.80 13.79
N ARG A 101 11.91 16.12 14.85
CA ARG A 101 13.38 15.98 14.87
C ARG A 101 13.82 14.53 14.78
N GLU A 102 13.23 13.63 15.56
CA GLU A 102 13.58 12.21 15.53
C GLU A 102 13.24 11.55 14.18
N VAL A 103 12.10 11.88 13.59
CA VAL A 103 11.76 11.43 12.23
C VAL A 103 12.78 11.95 11.21
N SER A 104 13.20 13.22 11.32
CA SER A 104 14.21 13.78 10.43
C SER A 104 15.56 13.07 10.59
N LYS A 105 15.99 12.77 11.82
CA LYS A 105 17.23 12.04 12.11
C LYS A 105 17.17 10.61 11.57
N ALA A 106 16.07 9.91 11.81
CA ALA A 106 15.89 8.53 11.33
C ALA A 106 15.92 8.47 9.80
N LYS A 107 15.23 9.40 9.12
CA LYS A 107 15.31 9.56 7.67
C LYS A 107 16.73 9.86 7.21
N GLN A 108 17.41 10.82 7.84
CA GLN A 108 18.78 11.18 7.49
C GLN A 108 19.72 9.97 7.61
N LYS A 109 19.69 9.27 8.75
CA LYS A 109 20.50 8.08 8.99
C LYS A 109 20.25 6.99 7.94
N ALA A 110 18.98 6.73 7.62
CA ALA A 110 18.62 5.76 6.59
C ALA A 110 19.14 6.17 5.20
N TYR A 111 19.11 7.47 4.86
CA TYR A 111 19.73 7.97 3.64
C TYR A 111 21.25 7.88 3.66
N ASP A 112 21.90 8.20 4.78
CA ASP A 112 23.36 8.11 4.92
C ASP A 112 23.82 6.65 4.73
N GLU A 113 23.15 5.68 5.37
CA GLU A 113 23.38 4.24 5.18
C GLU A 113 23.12 3.79 3.73
N LEU A 114 22.12 4.38 3.07
CA LEU A 114 21.89 4.12 1.66
C LEU A 114 23.05 4.65 0.81
N TYR A 115 23.50 5.88 1.03
CA TYR A 115 24.60 6.48 0.28
C TYR A 115 25.93 5.75 0.49
N THR A 116 26.25 5.30 1.69
CA THR A 116 27.45 4.47 1.92
C THR A 116 27.39 3.15 1.18
N ARG A 117 26.21 2.53 1.07
CA ARG A 117 26.03 1.33 0.25
C ARG A 117 26.14 1.62 -1.25
N LEU A 118 25.68 2.79 -1.71
CA LEU A 118 25.79 3.21 -3.12
C LEU A 118 27.23 3.42 -3.57
N ASP A 119 28.17 3.66 -2.66
CA ASP A 119 29.61 3.77 -2.96
C ASP A 119 30.27 2.41 -3.26
N THR A 120 29.49 1.32 -3.18
CA THR A 120 29.91 -0.04 -3.54
C THR A 120 29.41 -0.42 -4.94
N ARG A 121 30.14 -1.31 -5.61
CA ARG A 121 29.77 -1.83 -6.95
C ARG A 121 28.40 -2.53 -7.00
N GLU A 122 27.91 -3.01 -5.85
CA GLU A 122 26.57 -3.61 -5.71
C GLU A 122 25.48 -2.53 -5.54
N GLY A 123 25.80 -1.42 -4.88
CA GLY A 123 24.90 -0.29 -4.67
C GLY A 123 24.58 0.51 -5.95
N GLU A 124 25.44 0.46 -6.97
CA GLU A 124 25.16 1.12 -8.26
C GLU A 124 23.80 0.71 -8.86
N LYS A 125 23.41 -0.57 -8.71
CA LYS A 125 22.09 -1.07 -9.15
C LYS A 125 20.93 -0.50 -8.34
N ASP A 126 21.13 -0.25 -7.05
CA ASP A 126 20.13 0.36 -6.17
C ASP A 126 19.89 1.83 -6.55
N LEU A 127 20.92 2.55 -7.01
CA LEU A 127 20.78 3.92 -7.50
C LEU A 127 19.82 4.00 -8.70
N TYR A 128 20.00 3.12 -9.68
CA TYR A 128 19.10 3.03 -10.84
C TYR A 128 17.68 2.61 -10.44
N SER A 129 17.52 1.84 -9.35
CA SER A 129 16.21 1.48 -8.81
C SER A 129 15.53 2.69 -8.14
N LEU A 130 16.27 3.44 -7.31
CA LEU A 130 15.81 4.66 -6.64
C LEU A 130 15.43 5.75 -7.63
N ALA A 131 16.25 5.95 -8.67
CA ALA A 131 15.95 6.90 -9.75
C ALA A 131 14.65 6.53 -10.48
N ARG A 132 14.45 5.25 -10.81
CA ARG A 132 13.20 4.75 -11.42
C ARG A 132 12.01 4.85 -10.48
N GLN A 133 12.20 4.76 -9.18
CA GLN A 133 11.12 4.95 -8.21
C GLN A 133 10.73 6.42 -8.12
N ARG A 134 11.69 7.35 -8.02
CA ARG A 134 11.42 8.79 -8.07
C ARG A 134 10.75 9.23 -9.36
N ASP A 135 11.18 8.71 -10.50
CA ASP A 135 10.53 8.96 -11.79
C ASP A 135 9.07 8.48 -11.82
N ARG A 136 8.77 7.33 -11.18
CA ARG A 136 7.39 6.84 -11.03
C ARG A 136 6.58 7.67 -10.04
N ASP A 137 7.17 8.11 -8.94
CA ASP A 137 6.48 8.87 -7.89
C ASP A 137 6.21 10.33 -8.33
N GLY A 138 7.06 10.88 -9.22
CA GLY A 138 6.88 12.20 -9.83
C GLY A 138 5.92 12.23 -11.03
N LYS A 139 5.46 11.06 -11.50
CA LYS A 139 4.42 10.98 -12.54
C LYS A 139 3.05 11.01 -11.85
N ASP A 140 2.37 12.15 -11.92
CA ASP A 140 0.99 12.37 -11.43
C ASP A 140 -0.03 11.36 -11.97
N VAL A 141 0.31 10.63 -13.03
CA VAL A 141 -0.51 9.61 -13.68
C VAL A 141 0.19 8.26 -13.60
N GLN A 142 0.13 7.60 -12.43
CA GLN A 142 0.62 6.22 -12.26
C GLN A 142 -0.31 5.16 -12.87
N GLN A 143 -1.53 5.54 -13.27
CA GLN A 143 -2.45 4.67 -13.99
C GLN A 143 -2.88 5.37 -15.27
N VAL A 144 -2.61 4.75 -16.43
CA VAL A 144 -3.35 5.04 -17.65
C VAL A 144 -4.83 5.01 -17.27
N ARG A 145 -5.47 6.18 -17.31
CA ARG A 145 -6.92 6.26 -17.12
C ARG A 145 -7.51 5.47 -18.27
N VAL A 146 -7.98 4.27 -17.96
CA VAL A 146 -8.78 3.45 -18.86
C VAL A 146 -10.04 4.27 -19.18
N ILE A 147 -10.05 4.91 -20.33
CA ILE A 147 -11.20 5.66 -20.82
C ILE A 147 -12.03 4.71 -21.68
N LYS A 148 -13.34 4.72 -21.45
CA LYS A 148 -14.27 3.98 -22.30
C LYS A 148 -14.77 4.85 -23.44
N ASP A 149 -14.91 4.24 -24.61
CA ASP A 149 -15.67 4.86 -25.70
C ASP A 149 -17.17 4.89 -25.38
N ARG A 150 -17.97 5.44 -26.29
CA ARG A 150 -19.43 5.53 -26.15
C ARG A 150 -20.10 4.16 -26.05
N ASP A 151 -19.48 3.14 -26.66
CA ASP A 151 -19.94 1.76 -26.66
C ASP A 151 -19.47 0.97 -25.41
N GLY A 152 -18.80 1.65 -24.47
CA GLY A 152 -18.35 1.07 -23.21
C GLY A 152 -17.08 0.22 -23.32
N ARG A 153 -16.40 0.20 -24.47
CA ARG A 153 -15.13 -0.52 -24.68
C ARG A 153 -13.97 0.29 -24.14
N VAL A 154 -13.04 -0.41 -23.51
CA VAL A 154 -11.84 0.18 -22.92
C VAL A 154 -10.83 0.55 -24.01
N LEU A 155 -10.46 1.83 -24.07
CA LEU A 155 -9.41 2.33 -24.95
C LEU A 155 -8.05 2.13 -24.31
N THR A 156 -7.15 1.46 -25.03
CA THR A 156 -5.81 1.08 -24.54
C THR A 156 -4.67 1.81 -25.24
N SER A 157 -4.91 2.42 -26.41
CA SER A 157 -3.91 3.22 -27.13
C SER A 157 -4.07 4.72 -26.86
N GLU A 158 -2.93 5.41 -26.74
CA GLU A 158 -2.86 6.83 -26.38
C GLU A 158 -3.62 7.73 -27.38
N GLU A 159 -3.47 7.47 -28.68
CA GLU A 159 -4.19 8.20 -29.73
C GLU A 159 -5.72 8.09 -29.57
N SER A 160 -6.22 6.91 -29.19
CA SER A 160 -7.66 6.68 -29.01
C SER A 160 -8.18 7.40 -27.77
N VAL A 161 -7.39 7.41 -26.69
CA VAL A 161 -7.72 8.12 -25.45
C VAL A 161 -7.77 9.63 -25.71
N GLN A 162 -6.81 10.20 -26.44
CA GLN A 162 -6.82 11.62 -26.81
C GLN A 162 -8.02 11.98 -27.70
N ARG A 163 -8.36 11.12 -28.66
CA ARG A 163 -9.54 11.32 -29.51
C ARG A 163 -10.84 11.33 -28.70
N ARG A 164 -10.98 10.40 -27.76
CA ARG A 164 -12.16 10.33 -26.87
C ARG A 164 -12.27 11.56 -25.95
N TRP A 165 -11.14 12.07 -25.46
CA TRP A 165 -11.11 13.34 -24.72
C TRP A 165 -11.59 14.51 -25.58
N LYS A 166 -11.12 14.60 -26.83
CA LYS A 166 -11.54 15.65 -27.76
C LYS A 166 -13.04 15.61 -28.00
N GLU A 167 -13.60 14.43 -28.31
CA GLU A 167 -15.05 14.26 -28.47
C GLU A 167 -15.84 14.66 -27.23
N TYR A 168 -15.38 14.26 -26.03
CA TYR A 168 -16.05 14.62 -24.77
C TYR A 168 -16.06 16.13 -24.53
N PHE A 169 -14.93 16.80 -24.79
CA PHE A 169 -14.84 18.26 -24.64
C PHE A 169 -15.65 19.00 -25.71
N GLU A 170 -15.68 18.52 -26.95
CA GLU A 170 -16.50 19.11 -28.00
C GLU A 170 -18.00 18.96 -27.72
N GLU A 171 -18.44 17.83 -27.13
CA GLU A 171 -19.83 17.68 -26.69
C GLU A 171 -20.17 18.60 -25.52
N LEU A 172 -19.29 18.69 -24.52
CA LEU A 172 -19.47 19.54 -23.35
C LEU A 172 -19.51 21.04 -23.70
N MET A 173 -18.78 21.46 -24.73
CA MET A 173 -18.67 22.87 -25.15
C MET A 173 -19.72 23.30 -26.18
N ASN A 174 -20.48 22.34 -26.73
CA ASN A 174 -21.59 22.59 -27.64
C ASN A 174 -22.97 22.37 -26.99
N GLU A 175 -22.99 22.18 -25.66
CA GLU A 175 -24.15 22.34 -24.77
C GLU A 175 -24.23 23.78 -24.23
#